data_AF-A0A453QHN5-F1
#
_entry.id   AF-A0A453QHN5-F1
#
_cell.length_a   1.000
_cell.length_b   1.000
_cell.length_c   1.000
_cell.angle_alpha   90.00
_cell.angle_beta   90.00
_cell.angle_gamma   90.00
#
_symmetry.space_group_name_H-M   'P 1'
#
loop_
_entity.id
_entity.type
_entity.pdbx_description
1 polymer ?
#
loop_
_entity_poly.entity_id
_entity_poly.type
_entity_poly.pdbx_seq_one_letter_code
_entity_poly.pdbx_strand_id
1 'polypeptide(L)'
;SISGHAAQSTTTHLVCLVGRLASQPVMPTVNIVEVGHVVVPPPEDLVLRLSALDAPWVAIPLIQRVLLFVDDAGGQQHPPFESLVGSLRASLAATLARLPPLAGRVVFLPSTGDAAIDCSGREGGGGVRFVVAESDDADARRLAGDADHDVDAFEALVPELKVEALPAEVLAVQVTRLKGGVAVGVALHHAVVDGRSMWMFLEAWAAACRGDAAAVADMTFDRAVVALPGGGGDLARSMLRKYAPNLPLVCS
;
A
#
# COMPACT_ATOMS: atom_id res chain seq x y z
N SER A 1 -3.08 -4.65 47.35
CA SER A 1 -3.71 -4.24 46.08
C SER A 1 -3.26 -2.87 45.68
N ILE A 2 -2.51 -2.76 44.58
CA ILE A 2 -2.67 -1.77 43.50
C ILE A 2 -1.98 -2.43 42.31
N SER A 3 -2.75 -2.67 41.26
CA SER A 3 -2.40 -3.45 40.08
C SER A 3 -1.46 -2.66 39.17
N GLY A 4 -0.36 -3.28 38.74
CA GLY A 4 0.42 -2.79 37.61
C GLY A 4 -0.32 -3.08 36.31
N HIS A 5 -0.64 -2.04 35.55
CA HIS A 5 -1.01 -2.18 34.14
C HIS A 5 0.28 -2.48 33.34
N ALA A 6 0.44 -3.74 32.95
CA ALA A 6 1.42 -4.13 31.94
C ALA A 6 0.85 -3.77 30.57
N ALA A 7 1.48 -2.80 29.89
CA ALA A 7 1.23 -2.54 28.49
C ALA A 7 1.63 -3.79 27.69
N GLN A 8 0.67 -4.35 26.94
CA GLN A 8 0.87 -5.54 26.11
C GLN A 8 1.59 -5.13 24.83
N SER A 9 2.77 -5.73 24.60
CA SER A 9 3.60 -5.51 23.41
C SER A 9 3.25 -6.55 22.35
N THR A 10 2.53 -6.15 21.30
CA THR A 10 2.35 -6.96 20.09
C THR A 10 3.60 -6.83 19.23
N THR A 11 4.39 -7.89 19.09
CA THR A 11 5.60 -7.87 18.26
C THR A 11 5.22 -7.92 16.78
N THR A 12 5.50 -6.83 16.05
CA THR A 12 5.36 -6.76 14.58
C THR A 12 6.71 -7.07 13.97
N HIS A 13 6.83 -8.15 13.18
CA HIS A 13 8.05 -8.47 12.43
C HIS A 13 7.96 -7.85 11.03
N LEU A 14 9.03 -7.16 10.61
CA LEU A 14 9.09 -6.36 9.37
C LEU A 14 10.05 -7.00 8.36
N VAL A 15 9.54 -7.36 7.18
CA VAL A 15 10.36 -7.88 6.07
C VAL A 15 10.38 -6.86 4.92
N CYS A 16 11.55 -6.64 4.32
CA CYS A 16 11.75 -5.78 3.16
C CYS A 16 12.27 -6.63 2.00
N LEU A 17 11.55 -6.68 0.87
CA LEU A 17 11.92 -7.51 -0.27
C LEU A 17 13.08 -6.85 -1.04
N VAL A 18 14.26 -7.47 -1.07
CA VAL A 18 15.37 -7.12 -1.98
C VAL A 18 15.89 -8.43 -2.59
N GLY A 19 15.68 -8.62 -3.88
CA GLY A 19 15.91 -9.91 -4.54
C GLY A 19 17.39 -10.30 -4.71
N ARG A 20 17.70 -11.58 -4.45
CA ARG A 20 18.63 -12.43 -5.22
C ARG A 20 18.56 -13.92 -4.79
N LEU A 21 18.94 -14.76 -5.74
CA LEU A 21 18.75 -16.22 -5.91
C LEU A 21 19.34 -17.15 -4.83
N ALA A 22 18.57 -18.17 -4.38
CA ALA A 22 18.88 -19.61 -4.52
C ALA A 22 17.96 -20.54 -3.69
N SER A 23 17.74 -21.75 -4.23
CA SER A 23 16.96 -22.90 -3.74
C SER A 23 15.47 -22.82 -4.09
N GLN A 24 14.94 -23.75 -4.90
CA GLN A 24 13.50 -23.80 -5.24
C GLN A 24 12.67 -23.98 -3.97
N PRO A 25 11.96 -22.94 -3.49
CA PRO A 25 10.96 -23.10 -2.45
C PRO A 25 9.72 -23.68 -3.12
N VAL A 26 8.99 -24.53 -2.42
CA VAL A 26 7.62 -24.83 -2.82
C VAL A 26 6.84 -23.54 -2.62
N MET A 27 6.50 -22.85 -3.71
CA MET A 27 5.69 -21.63 -3.64
C MET A 27 4.41 -21.95 -2.87
N PRO A 28 4.10 -21.25 -1.77
CA PRO A 28 2.85 -21.47 -1.07
C PRO A 28 1.70 -21.16 -2.02
N THR A 29 0.72 -22.06 -2.07
CA THR A 29 -0.45 -21.87 -2.92
C THR A 29 -1.36 -20.83 -2.27
N VAL A 30 -1.36 -19.61 -2.80
CA VAL A 30 -2.29 -18.55 -2.38
C VAL A 30 -3.55 -18.62 -3.24
N ASN A 31 -4.66 -18.98 -2.61
CA ASN A 31 -5.98 -19.06 -3.23
C ASN A 31 -6.75 -17.76 -2.97
N ILE A 32 -7.03 -17.00 -4.03
CA ILE A 32 -7.87 -15.80 -3.94
C ILE A 32 -9.32 -16.24 -3.73
N VAL A 33 -9.92 -15.83 -2.62
CA VAL A 33 -11.32 -16.13 -2.28
C VAL A 33 -12.27 -14.99 -2.62
N GLU A 34 -11.79 -13.74 -2.54
CA GLU A 34 -12.59 -12.55 -2.86
C GLU A 34 -11.71 -11.48 -3.51
N VAL A 35 -12.22 -10.83 -4.56
CA VAL A 35 -11.67 -9.58 -5.08
C VAL A 35 -12.74 -8.51 -4.98
N GLY A 36 -12.55 -7.60 -4.02
CA GLY A 36 -13.41 -6.44 -3.80
C GLY A 36 -12.69 -5.13 -4.07
N HIS A 37 -13.41 -4.03 -3.90
CA HIS A 37 -12.84 -2.69 -3.93
C HIS A 37 -13.37 -1.86 -2.76
N VAL A 38 -12.51 -1.05 -2.16
CA VAL A 38 -12.86 -0.07 -1.13
C VAL A 38 -13.08 1.28 -1.80
N VAL A 39 -14.34 1.67 -1.90
CA VAL A 39 -14.78 2.93 -2.50
C VAL A 39 -14.95 3.99 -1.41
N VAL A 40 -14.39 5.17 -1.65
CA VAL A 40 -14.67 6.38 -0.86
C VAL A 40 -15.23 7.45 -1.77
N PRO A 41 -16.13 8.34 -1.28
CA PRO A 41 -16.58 9.47 -2.06
C PRO A 41 -15.38 10.33 -2.52
N PRO A 42 -15.20 10.55 -3.83
CA PRO A 42 -14.07 11.33 -4.30
C PRO A 42 -14.26 12.82 -3.94
N PRO A 43 -13.20 13.54 -3.56
CA PRO A 43 -13.25 14.99 -3.49
C PRO A 43 -13.52 15.59 -4.87
N GLU A 44 -14.31 16.66 -4.92
CA GLU A 44 -14.56 17.38 -6.17
C GLU A 44 -13.26 18.02 -6.68
N ASP A 45 -12.97 17.80 -7.96
CA ASP A 45 -11.96 18.51 -8.76
C ASP A 45 -10.53 18.51 -8.18
N LEU A 46 -10.18 17.51 -7.37
CA LEU A 46 -8.85 17.37 -6.81
C LEU A 46 -7.90 16.62 -7.76
N VAL A 47 -7.06 17.39 -8.45
CA VAL A 47 -5.94 16.86 -9.25
C VAL A 47 -4.63 17.43 -8.71
N LEU A 48 -3.73 16.55 -8.26
CA LEU A 48 -2.46 16.93 -7.63
C LEU A 48 -1.30 16.67 -8.57
N ARG A 49 -0.63 17.73 -9.04
CA ARG A 49 0.57 17.57 -9.89
C ARG A 49 1.71 16.93 -9.10
N LEU A 50 2.42 16.02 -9.76
CA LEU A 50 3.63 15.43 -9.18
C LEU A 50 4.73 16.49 -9.03
N SER A 51 5.49 16.40 -7.95
CA SER A 51 6.72 17.19 -7.78
C SER A 51 7.86 16.58 -8.61
N ALA A 52 8.98 17.30 -8.73
CA ALA A 52 10.14 16.73 -9.41
C ALA A 52 10.82 15.59 -8.62
N LEU A 53 10.53 15.46 -7.32
CA LEU A 53 11.00 14.33 -6.51
C LEU A 53 10.16 13.07 -6.78
N ASP A 54 8.90 13.24 -7.17
CA ASP A 54 7.96 12.16 -7.46
C ASP A 54 8.14 11.62 -8.89
N ALA A 55 8.44 12.51 -9.84
CA ALA A 55 8.47 12.21 -11.27
C ALA A 55 9.32 11.00 -11.69
N PRO A 56 10.55 10.77 -11.16
CA PRO A 56 11.33 9.58 -11.51
C PRO A 56 10.63 8.27 -11.14
N TRP A 57 9.81 8.28 -10.10
CA TRP A 57 9.14 7.09 -9.55
C TRP A 57 7.87 6.71 -10.29
N VAL A 58 7.48 7.48 -11.33
CA VAL A 58 6.44 7.04 -12.26
C VAL A 58 6.87 5.75 -12.95
N ALA A 59 8.13 5.63 -13.38
CA ALA A 59 8.67 4.45 -14.08
C ALA A 59 9.24 3.35 -13.17
N ILE A 60 9.31 3.58 -11.84
CA ILE A 60 9.79 2.59 -10.86
C ILE A 60 8.74 2.49 -9.75
N PRO A 61 7.57 1.91 -10.05
CA PRO A 61 6.36 2.38 -9.40
C PRO A 61 6.02 1.68 -8.09
N LEU A 62 6.68 0.62 -7.64
CA LEU A 62 6.12 -0.18 -6.53
C LEU A 62 6.90 -0.07 -5.22
N ILE A 63 6.18 0.31 -4.17
CA ILE A 63 6.53 -0.02 -2.78
C ILE A 63 5.62 -1.14 -2.32
N GLN A 64 6.19 -2.28 -1.94
CA GLN A 64 5.45 -3.43 -1.43
C GLN A 64 5.85 -3.75 0.01
N ARG A 65 4.88 -4.12 0.84
CA ARG A 65 5.10 -4.55 2.22
C ARG A 65 4.14 -5.69 2.59
N VAL A 66 4.63 -6.63 3.38
CA VAL A 66 3.84 -7.66 4.05
C VAL A 66 3.95 -7.46 5.55
N LEU A 67 2.82 -7.36 6.23
CA LEU A 67 2.72 -7.35 7.68
C LEU A 67 2.21 -8.71 8.14
N LEU A 68 2.99 -9.41 8.96
CA LEU A 68 2.63 -10.72 9.50
C LEU A 68 2.08 -10.57 10.92
N PHE A 69 0.88 -11.09 11.14
CA PHE A 69 0.20 -11.14 12.43
C PHE A 69 0.10 -12.60 12.86
N VAL A 70 0.86 -12.97 13.89
CA VAL A 70 1.01 -14.36 14.32
C VAL A 70 0.10 -14.63 15.52
N ASP A 71 -0.67 -15.71 15.50
CA ASP A 71 -1.41 -16.17 16.67
C ASP A 71 -0.45 -16.57 17.80
N ASP A 72 -0.76 -16.15 19.02
CA ASP A 72 0.01 -16.54 20.19
C ASP A 72 -0.25 -18.01 20.54
N ALA A 73 0.83 -18.76 20.83
CA ALA A 73 0.73 -20.12 21.37
C ALA A 73 0.10 -20.15 22.77
N GLY A 74 0.11 -19.02 23.49
CA GLY A 74 -0.49 -18.82 24.81
C GLY A 74 -2.00 -18.58 24.83
N GLY A 75 -2.68 -18.56 23.67
CA GLY A 75 -4.15 -18.58 23.57
C GLY A 75 -4.83 -17.28 23.12
N GLN A 76 -4.09 -16.21 22.83
CA GLN A 76 -4.64 -15.05 22.12
C GLN A 76 -4.64 -15.34 20.62
N GLN A 77 -5.82 -15.71 20.11
CA GLN A 77 -6.06 -15.87 18.68
C GLN A 77 -6.64 -14.58 18.11
N HIS A 78 -6.37 -14.32 16.84
CA HIS A 78 -7.07 -13.25 16.14
C HIS A 78 -8.59 -13.49 16.14
N PRO A 79 -9.41 -12.43 16.00
CA PRO A 79 -10.84 -12.59 15.76
C PRO A 79 -11.11 -13.51 14.57
N PRO A 80 -12.34 -14.05 14.44
CA PRO A 80 -12.73 -14.81 13.26
C PRO A 80 -12.35 -14.06 11.97
N PHE A 81 -11.75 -14.76 11.02
CA PHE A 81 -11.12 -14.15 9.84
C PHE A 81 -12.04 -13.18 9.09
N GLU A 82 -13.31 -13.54 8.91
CA GLU A 82 -14.34 -12.68 8.30
C GLU A 82 -14.55 -11.35 9.04
N SER A 83 -14.54 -11.39 10.38
CA SER A 83 -14.69 -10.19 11.22
C SER A 83 -13.45 -9.29 11.12
N LEU A 84 -12.27 -9.90 11.07
CA LEU A 84 -11.00 -9.20 10.85
C LEU A 84 -10.97 -8.53 9.47
N VAL A 85 -11.35 -9.25 8.42
CA VAL A 85 -11.46 -8.72 7.04
C VAL A 85 -12.45 -7.55 6.99
N GLY A 86 -13.63 -7.70 7.61
CA GLY A 86 -14.62 -6.62 7.71
C GLY A 86 -14.08 -5.38 8.40
N SER A 87 -13.34 -5.55 9.50
CA SER A 87 -12.73 -4.45 10.26
C SER A 87 -11.62 -3.75 9.48
N LEU A 88 -10.75 -4.50 8.81
CA LEU A 88 -9.70 -3.97 7.92
C LEU A 88 -10.30 -3.19 6.75
N ARG A 89 -11.35 -3.72 6.12
CA ARG A 89 -12.02 -3.08 4.99
C ARG A 89 -12.71 -1.77 5.41
N ALA A 90 -13.45 -1.77 6.51
CA ALA A 90 -14.13 -0.59 7.02
C ALA A 90 -13.15 0.51 7.48
N SER A 91 -12.09 0.13 8.19
CA SER A 91 -11.06 1.07 8.62
C SER A 91 -10.25 1.62 7.44
N LEU A 92 -9.99 0.81 6.40
CA LEU A 92 -9.33 1.29 5.19
C LEU A 92 -10.16 2.39 4.51
N ALA A 93 -11.48 2.20 4.41
CA ALA A 93 -12.38 3.21 3.87
C ALA A 93 -12.31 4.53 4.68
N ALA A 94 -12.35 4.43 6.01
CA ALA A 94 -12.25 5.59 6.90
C ALA A 94 -10.90 6.33 6.75
N THR A 95 -9.80 5.59 6.58
CA THR A 95 -8.47 6.16 6.36
C THR A 95 -8.34 6.81 4.99
N LEU A 96 -8.83 6.16 3.93
CA LEU A 96 -8.78 6.67 2.56
C LEU A 96 -9.61 7.95 2.37
N ALA A 97 -10.72 8.09 3.10
CA ALA A 97 -11.50 9.33 3.11
C ALA A 97 -10.70 10.55 3.59
N ARG A 98 -9.60 10.34 4.33
CA ARG A 98 -8.70 11.37 4.83
C ARG A 98 -7.38 11.46 4.05
N LEU A 99 -7.11 10.47 3.20
CA LEU A 99 -5.91 10.38 2.37
C LEU A 99 -6.30 10.24 0.89
N PRO A 100 -6.95 11.26 0.27
CA PRO A 100 -7.45 11.14 -1.10
C PRO A 100 -6.42 10.66 -2.13
N PRO A 101 -5.13 11.05 -2.09
CA PRO A 101 -4.16 10.58 -3.07
C PRO A 101 -4.02 9.06 -3.14
N LEU A 102 -4.25 8.35 -2.03
CA LEU A 102 -4.13 6.89 -1.98
C LEU A 102 -5.32 6.16 -2.62
N ALA A 103 -6.46 6.83 -2.78
CA ALA A 103 -7.62 6.33 -3.52
C ALA A 103 -7.65 6.84 -4.97
N GLY A 104 -6.70 7.70 -5.36
CA GLY A 104 -6.62 8.27 -6.69
C GLY A 104 -5.93 7.37 -7.72
N ARG A 105 -5.69 7.93 -8.90
CA ARG A 105 -4.91 7.31 -9.98
C ARG A 105 -3.77 8.23 -10.42
N VAL A 106 -2.63 7.65 -10.77
CA VAL A 106 -1.56 8.40 -11.45
C VAL A 106 -1.96 8.55 -12.92
N VAL A 107 -1.98 9.78 -13.43
CA VAL A 107 -2.49 10.13 -14.76
C VAL A 107 -1.45 10.91 -15.55
N PHE A 108 -1.42 10.71 -16.87
CA PHE A 108 -0.67 11.56 -17.78
C PHE A 108 -1.52 12.77 -18.17
N LEU A 109 -0.93 13.96 -18.25
CA LEU A 109 -1.59 15.19 -18.69
C LEU A 109 -1.08 15.59 -20.09
N PRO A 110 -1.76 15.21 -21.19
CA PRO A 110 -1.25 15.43 -22.55
C PRO A 110 -1.04 16.91 -22.89
N SER A 111 -1.86 17.81 -22.35
CA SER A 111 -1.79 19.25 -22.62
C SER A 111 -0.51 19.90 -22.10
N THR A 112 0.14 19.31 -21.10
CA THR A 112 1.36 19.87 -20.49
C THR A 112 2.55 18.91 -20.53
N GLY A 113 2.33 17.63 -20.85
CA GLY A 113 3.35 16.59 -20.76
C GLY A 113 3.78 16.28 -19.31
N ASP A 114 2.92 16.61 -18.33
CA ASP A 114 3.13 16.29 -16.92
C ASP A 114 2.46 14.97 -16.53
N ALA A 115 2.70 14.53 -15.30
CA ALA A 115 1.90 13.53 -14.62
C ALA A 115 1.30 14.12 -13.32
N ALA A 116 0.16 13.58 -12.91
CA ALA A 116 -0.58 14.03 -11.74
C ALA A 116 -1.27 12.86 -11.04
N ILE A 117 -1.85 13.11 -9.88
CA ILE A 117 -2.73 12.20 -9.16
C ILE A 117 -4.14 12.74 -9.31
N ASP A 118 -4.99 12.06 -10.08
CA ASP A 118 -6.41 12.35 -10.15
C ASP A 118 -7.11 11.69 -8.96
N CYS A 119 -7.63 12.51 -8.04
CA CYS A 119 -8.42 12.07 -6.89
C CYS A 119 -9.93 12.27 -7.10
N SER A 120 -10.33 12.89 -8.23
CA SER A 120 -11.72 13.27 -8.50
C SER A 120 -12.58 12.13 -9.03
N GLY A 121 -11.97 10.99 -9.37
CA GLY A 121 -12.66 9.82 -9.94
C GLY A 121 -13.07 9.99 -11.41
N ARG A 122 -12.66 11.08 -12.08
CA ARG A 122 -13.00 11.38 -13.48
C ARG A 122 -12.40 10.39 -14.46
N GLU A 123 -11.18 9.92 -14.21
CA GLU A 123 -10.51 8.90 -15.03
C GLU A 123 -11.05 7.47 -14.83
N GLY A 124 -12.16 7.32 -14.09
CA GLY A 124 -12.77 6.02 -13.80
C GLY A 124 -12.01 5.20 -12.75
N GLY A 125 -12.63 4.11 -12.28
CA GLY A 125 -12.04 3.19 -11.32
C GLY A 125 -12.67 3.25 -9.93
N GLY A 126 -13.40 2.19 -9.58
CA GLY A 126 -14.24 2.07 -8.39
C GLY A 126 -13.48 1.73 -7.10
N GLY A 127 -12.50 2.53 -6.72
CA GLY A 127 -11.83 2.44 -5.42
C GLY A 127 -10.56 1.58 -5.38
N VAL A 128 -10.04 1.37 -4.17
CA VAL A 128 -8.81 0.64 -3.89
C VAL A 128 -9.07 -0.86 -3.93
N ARG A 129 -8.31 -1.61 -4.74
CA ARG A 129 -8.41 -3.07 -4.82
C ARG A 129 -8.15 -3.70 -3.45
N PHE A 130 -9.06 -4.56 -3.02
CA PHE A 130 -8.98 -5.27 -1.74
C PHE A 130 -9.21 -6.76 -1.97
N VAL A 131 -8.13 -7.54 -1.86
CA VAL A 131 -8.12 -8.98 -2.10
C VAL A 131 -8.19 -9.72 -0.77
N VAL A 132 -9.03 -10.74 -0.69
CA VAL A 132 -9.04 -11.71 0.40
C VAL A 132 -8.55 -13.03 -0.18
N ALA A 133 -7.58 -13.65 0.50
CA ALA A 133 -6.96 -14.89 0.06
C ALA A 133 -6.71 -15.84 1.23
N GLU A 134 -6.37 -17.07 0.91
CA GLU A 134 -6.06 -18.13 1.88
C GLU A 134 -4.88 -18.97 1.39
N SER A 135 -4.03 -19.41 2.29
CA SER A 135 -2.92 -20.31 1.97
C SER A 135 -2.73 -21.34 3.08
N ASP A 136 -3.02 -22.60 2.77
CA ASP A 136 -2.93 -23.71 3.72
C ASP A 136 -1.47 -24.15 3.98
N ASP A 137 -0.57 -23.90 3.02
CA ASP A 137 0.84 -24.31 3.07
C ASP A 137 1.77 -23.26 3.73
N ALA A 138 1.25 -22.05 3.99
CA ALA A 138 2.02 -20.95 4.54
C ALA A 138 1.77 -20.81 6.05
N ASP A 139 2.83 -20.91 6.85
CA ASP A 139 2.79 -20.77 8.30
C ASP A 139 3.31 -19.40 8.73
N ALA A 140 2.49 -18.65 9.48
CA ALA A 140 2.81 -17.29 9.87
C ALA A 140 4.04 -17.20 10.78
N ARG A 141 4.28 -18.20 11.66
CA ARG A 141 5.46 -18.23 12.54
C ARG A 141 6.72 -18.50 11.75
N ARG A 142 6.66 -19.41 10.77
CA ARG A 142 7.78 -19.68 9.87
C ARG A 142 8.17 -18.43 9.10
N LEU A 143 7.19 -17.72 8.52
CA LEU A 143 7.43 -16.53 7.72
C LEU A 143 7.89 -15.32 8.56
N ALA A 144 7.53 -15.24 9.84
CA ALA A 144 7.94 -14.17 10.74
C ALA A 144 9.32 -14.40 11.40
N GLY A 145 9.88 -15.60 11.30
CA GLY A 145 11.18 -15.96 11.90
C GLY A 145 12.38 -15.53 11.05
N ASP A 146 13.57 -15.56 11.67
CA ASP A 146 14.84 -15.11 11.07
C ASP A 146 15.46 -16.10 10.05
N ALA A 147 14.80 -17.23 9.77
CA ALA A 147 15.28 -18.19 8.76
C ALA A 147 15.12 -17.60 7.36
N ASP A 148 15.97 -18.02 6.41
CA ASP A 148 16.05 -17.50 5.03
C ASP A 148 14.70 -17.02 4.49
N HIS A 149 14.62 -15.73 4.17
CA HIS A 149 13.37 -15.08 3.72
C HIS A 149 12.91 -15.74 2.42
N ASP A 150 11.75 -16.39 2.49
CA ASP A 150 11.07 -17.05 1.38
C ASP A 150 10.48 -15.99 0.44
N VAL A 151 11.31 -15.45 -0.47
CA VAL A 151 10.96 -14.35 -1.38
C VAL A 151 9.68 -14.68 -2.16
N ASP A 152 9.61 -15.88 -2.72
CA ASP A 152 8.45 -16.34 -3.50
C ASP A 152 7.17 -16.37 -2.64
N ALA A 153 7.27 -16.79 -1.37
CA ALA A 153 6.15 -16.69 -0.44
C ALA A 153 5.71 -15.25 -0.18
N PHE A 154 6.65 -14.31 0.02
CA PHE A 154 6.29 -12.90 0.24
C PHE A 154 5.70 -12.24 -1.01
N GLU A 155 6.21 -12.58 -2.20
CA GLU A 155 5.65 -12.11 -3.48
C GLU A 155 4.21 -12.59 -3.68
N ALA A 156 3.86 -13.80 -3.26
CA ALA A 156 2.49 -14.31 -3.31
C ALA A 156 1.54 -13.64 -2.28
N LEU A 157 2.09 -13.01 -1.23
CA LEU A 157 1.32 -12.35 -0.16
C LEU A 157 1.08 -10.86 -0.39
N VAL A 158 1.58 -10.28 -1.48
CA VAL A 158 1.32 -8.90 -1.88
C VAL A 158 0.32 -8.86 -3.06
N PRO A 159 -0.58 -7.86 -3.10
CA PRO A 159 -1.50 -7.72 -4.21
C PRO A 159 -0.77 -7.27 -5.49
N GLU A 160 -1.29 -7.69 -6.63
CA GLU A 160 -0.95 -7.09 -7.92
C GLU A 160 -1.44 -5.64 -7.96
N LEU A 161 -0.58 -4.73 -8.41
CA LEU A 161 -0.91 -3.33 -8.69
C LEU A 161 -0.50 -3.00 -10.12
N LYS A 162 -1.47 -2.68 -10.96
CA LYS A 162 -1.25 -2.41 -12.39
C LYS A 162 -0.70 -1.01 -12.59
N VAL A 163 0.54 -0.94 -13.05
CA VAL A 163 1.37 0.27 -13.11
C VAL A 163 2.13 0.40 -14.43
N GLU A 164 1.87 -0.49 -15.38
CA GLU A 164 2.57 -0.56 -16.67
C GLU A 164 2.12 0.56 -17.62
N ALA A 165 0.95 1.13 -17.39
CA ALA A 165 0.38 2.22 -18.16
C ALA A 165 -0.47 3.16 -17.29
N LEU A 166 -0.55 4.43 -17.69
CA LEU A 166 -1.44 5.41 -17.08
C LEU A 166 -2.82 5.41 -17.77
N PRO A 167 -3.93 5.53 -17.02
CA PRO A 167 -4.00 5.78 -15.58
C PRO A 167 -3.68 4.55 -14.71
N ALA A 168 -2.77 4.70 -13.75
CA ALA A 168 -2.33 3.62 -12.86
C ALA A 168 -2.95 3.72 -11.46
N GLU A 169 -3.22 2.57 -10.83
CA GLU A 169 -3.73 2.51 -9.46
C GLU A 169 -2.66 2.94 -8.45
N VAL A 170 -3.06 3.62 -7.37
CA VAL A 170 -2.11 4.08 -6.34
C VAL A 170 -1.91 3.06 -5.22
N LEU A 171 -2.96 2.33 -4.83
CA LEU A 171 -2.91 1.40 -3.71
C LEU A 171 -3.72 0.13 -4.05
N ALA A 172 -3.18 -1.01 -3.62
CA ALA A 172 -3.91 -2.26 -3.50
C ALA A 172 -3.56 -2.93 -2.16
N VAL A 173 -4.52 -3.71 -1.63
CA VAL A 173 -4.40 -4.44 -0.37
C VAL A 173 -4.76 -5.91 -0.58
N GLN A 174 -4.03 -6.81 0.05
CA GLN A 174 -4.36 -8.24 0.16
C GLN A 174 -4.35 -8.66 1.62
N VAL A 175 -5.40 -9.36 2.06
CA VAL A 175 -5.47 -9.99 3.38
C VAL A 175 -5.49 -11.50 3.17
N THR A 176 -4.46 -12.20 3.64
CA THR A 176 -4.30 -13.63 3.44
C THR A 176 -4.40 -14.39 4.75
N ARG A 177 -5.34 -15.33 4.86
CA ARG A 177 -5.40 -16.29 5.97
C ARG A 177 -4.23 -17.26 5.84
N LEU A 178 -3.44 -17.40 6.90
CA LEU A 178 -2.31 -18.32 6.98
C LEU A 178 -2.57 -19.36 8.08
N LYS A 179 -1.75 -20.41 8.11
CA LYS A 179 -1.68 -21.28 9.27
C LYS A 179 -1.09 -20.49 10.45
N GLY A 180 -1.88 -20.38 11.53
CA GLY A 180 -1.47 -19.73 12.77
C GLY A 180 -1.29 -18.22 12.67
N GLY A 181 -2.00 -17.55 11.76
CA GLY A 181 -1.97 -16.09 11.65
C GLY A 181 -2.61 -15.53 10.37
N VAL A 182 -2.32 -14.26 10.11
CA VAL A 182 -2.80 -13.50 8.95
C VAL A 182 -1.65 -12.67 8.38
N ALA A 183 -1.57 -12.58 7.05
CA ALA A 183 -0.72 -11.62 6.35
C ALA A 183 -1.57 -10.47 5.78
N VAL A 184 -1.09 -9.24 5.93
CA VAL A 184 -1.63 -8.06 5.23
C VAL A 184 -0.55 -7.54 4.27
N GLY A 185 -0.75 -7.78 2.99
CA GLY A 185 0.06 -7.26 1.90
C GLY A 185 -0.47 -5.93 1.40
N VAL A 186 0.42 -4.97 1.15
CA VAL A 186 0.10 -3.70 0.50
C VAL A 186 1.05 -3.44 -0.65
N ALA A 187 0.53 -2.91 -1.75
CA ALA A 187 1.30 -2.41 -2.88
C ALA A 187 0.90 -0.96 -3.15
N LEU A 188 1.88 -0.06 -3.21
CA LEU A 188 1.67 1.38 -3.38
C LEU A 188 2.50 1.95 -4.52
N HIS A 189 1.92 2.91 -5.24
CA HIS A 189 2.62 3.62 -6.30
C HIS A 189 3.63 4.64 -5.73
N HIS A 190 4.93 4.41 -5.96
CA HIS A 190 6.05 5.19 -5.43
C HIS A 190 6.09 6.65 -5.90
N ALA A 191 5.39 6.99 -7.00
CA ALA A 191 5.17 8.38 -7.41
C ALA A 191 4.24 9.15 -6.45
N VAL A 192 3.50 8.46 -5.58
CA VAL A 192 2.58 9.06 -4.61
C VAL A 192 3.12 9.03 -3.19
N VAL A 193 3.89 7.99 -2.85
CA VAL A 193 4.41 7.76 -1.51
C VAL A 193 5.91 7.50 -1.50
N ASP A 194 6.56 7.89 -0.41
CA ASP A 194 7.89 7.46 0.00
C ASP A 194 7.82 6.52 1.21
N GLY A 195 8.96 6.05 1.71
CA GLY A 195 9.00 5.15 2.86
C GLY A 195 8.37 5.72 4.13
N ARG A 196 8.44 7.03 4.36
CA ARG A 196 7.89 7.68 5.56
C ARG A 196 6.38 7.81 5.46
N SER A 197 5.88 8.37 4.37
CA SER A 197 4.45 8.54 4.11
C SER A 197 3.70 7.20 4.01
N MET A 198 4.35 6.15 3.49
CA MET A 198 3.83 4.78 3.54
C MET A 198 3.61 4.31 4.99
N TRP A 199 4.58 4.53 5.89
CA TRP A 199 4.44 4.09 7.28
C TRP A 199 3.40 4.92 8.04
N MET A 200 3.35 6.23 7.78
CA MET A 200 2.31 7.11 8.31
C MET A 200 0.91 6.66 7.87
N PHE A 201 0.73 6.19 6.63
CA PHE A 201 -0.51 5.58 6.16
C PHE A 201 -0.85 4.32 6.96
N LEU A 202 0.10 3.39 7.12
CA LEU A 202 -0.12 2.14 7.86
C LEU A 202 -0.45 2.38 9.34
N GLU A 203 0.23 3.33 9.99
CA GLU A 203 -0.06 3.75 11.36
C GLU A 203 -1.47 4.33 11.48
N ALA A 204 -1.86 5.20 10.54
CA ALA A 204 -3.18 5.79 10.51
C ALA A 204 -4.29 4.76 10.24
N TRP A 205 -4.04 3.79 9.35
CA TRP A 205 -4.97 2.70 9.09
C TRP A 205 -5.12 1.78 10.30
N ALA A 206 -4.02 1.42 10.96
CA ALA A 206 -4.04 0.62 12.18
C ALA A 206 -4.79 1.36 13.31
N ALA A 207 -4.58 2.67 13.46
CA ALA A 207 -5.32 3.49 14.43
C ALA A 207 -6.83 3.50 14.13
N ALA A 208 -7.22 3.74 12.87
CA ALA A 208 -8.63 3.67 12.47
C ALA A 208 -9.24 2.28 12.75
N CYS A 209 -8.48 1.20 12.52
CA CYS A 209 -8.91 -0.17 12.81
C CYS A 209 -9.11 -0.45 14.31
N ARG A 210 -8.40 0.26 15.19
CA ARG A 210 -8.61 0.21 16.65
C ARG A 210 -9.73 1.12 17.15
N GLY A 211 -10.32 1.94 16.28
CA GLY A 211 -11.33 2.95 16.65
C GLY A 211 -10.75 4.33 16.97
N ASP A 212 -9.46 4.56 16.80
CA ASP A 212 -8.78 5.82 17.07
C ASP A 212 -8.82 6.75 15.83
N ALA A 213 -9.94 7.44 15.65
CA ALA A 213 -10.18 8.30 14.48
C ALA A 213 -9.29 9.58 14.44
N ALA A 214 -8.43 9.85 15.42
CA ALA A 214 -7.64 11.09 15.47
C ALA A 214 -6.30 11.04 14.69
N ALA A 215 -5.81 9.85 14.30
CA ALA A 215 -4.40 9.65 13.95
C ALA A 215 -3.89 10.18 12.58
N VAL A 216 -4.75 10.67 11.67
CA VAL A 216 -4.30 11.25 10.38
C VAL A 216 -4.02 12.76 10.48
N ALA A 217 -4.03 13.35 11.68
CA ALA A 217 -3.72 14.77 11.82
C ALA A 217 -2.29 15.05 11.29
N ASP A 218 -2.16 16.08 10.46
CA ASP A 218 -0.90 16.67 9.96
C ASP A 218 -0.30 16.16 8.62
N MET A 219 -1.00 15.35 7.83
CA MET A 219 -0.56 15.09 6.44
C MET A 219 -0.96 16.22 5.48
N THR A 220 0.02 16.80 4.79
CA THR A 220 -0.22 17.73 3.67
C THR A 220 -0.02 17.04 2.33
N PHE A 221 -0.90 17.34 1.38
CA PHE A 221 -0.81 16.85 -0.01
C PHE A 221 -0.42 17.94 -1.00
N ASP A 222 -0.22 19.17 -0.51
CA ASP A 222 0.27 20.27 -1.34
C ASP A 222 1.75 20.07 -1.65
N ARG A 223 2.02 19.53 -2.84
CA ARG A 223 3.37 19.30 -3.35
C ARG A 223 4.09 20.60 -3.75
N ALA A 224 3.38 21.72 -3.85
CA ALA A 224 3.97 23.00 -4.20
C ALA A 224 4.79 23.60 -3.04
N VAL A 225 4.61 23.13 -1.79
CA VAL A 225 5.41 23.55 -0.64
C VAL A 225 6.89 23.16 -0.77
N VAL A 226 7.20 22.17 -1.63
CA VAL A 226 8.58 21.76 -1.93
C VAL A 226 9.17 22.73 -2.95
N ALA A 227 9.82 23.78 -2.47
CA ALA A 227 10.51 24.74 -3.33
C ALA A 227 11.77 24.11 -3.95
N LEU A 228 11.76 23.94 -5.27
CA LEU A 228 12.91 23.45 -6.03
C LEU A 228 13.54 24.58 -6.87
N PRO A 229 14.88 24.61 -7.01
CA PRO A 229 15.57 25.61 -7.83
C PRO A 229 15.04 25.61 -9.27
N GLY A 230 14.73 26.80 -9.82
CA GLY A 230 14.29 26.96 -11.21
C GLY A 230 12.80 26.68 -11.47
N GLY A 231 11.99 26.44 -10.43
CA GLY A 231 10.56 26.16 -10.55
C GLY A 231 10.27 24.66 -10.67
N GLY A 232 9.48 24.12 -9.73
CA GLY A 232 9.28 22.66 -9.60
C GLY A 232 8.62 22.00 -10.81
N GLY A 233 7.77 22.72 -11.54
CA GLY A 233 7.01 22.17 -12.67
C GLY A 233 7.83 21.86 -13.91
N ASP A 234 8.83 22.68 -14.26
CA ASP A 234 9.71 22.41 -15.42
C ASP A 234 10.66 21.25 -15.13
N LEU A 235 11.17 21.20 -13.90
CA LEU A 235 12.05 20.12 -13.46
C LEU A 235 11.30 18.78 -13.43
N ALA A 236 10.05 18.74 -12.95
CA ALA A 236 9.22 17.54 -12.97
C ALA A 236 9.05 16.98 -14.39
N ARG A 237 8.73 17.83 -15.38
CA ARG A 237 8.65 17.41 -16.80
C ARG A 237 9.98 16.89 -17.33
N SER A 238 11.08 17.54 -16.95
CA SER A 238 12.42 17.09 -17.34
C SER A 238 12.72 15.70 -16.80
N MET A 239 12.37 15.43 -15.53
CA MET A 239 12.49 14.12 -14.92
C MET A 239 11.60 13.08 -15.59
N LEU A 240 10.33 13.41 -15.86
CA LEU A 240 9.42 12.50 -16.58
C LEU A 240 9.98 12.11 -17.95
N ARG A 241 10.42 13.09 -18.76
CA ARG A 241 11.03 12.80 -20.07
C ARG A 241 12.29 11.93 -19.98
N LYS A 242 13.04 12.06 -18.88
CA LYS A 242 14.28 11.30 -18.68
C LYS A 242 14.02 9.86 -18.23
N TYR A 243 13.09 9.66 -17.29
CA TYR A 243 12.89 8.37 -16.63
C TYR A 243 11.67 7.59 -17.16
N ALA A 244 10.67 8.29 -17.71
CA ALA A 244 9.45 7.74 -18.30
C ALA A 244 9.20 8.36 -19.70
N PRO A 245 10.09 8.19 -20.69
CA PRO A 245 9.99 8.85 -21.99
C PRO A 245 8.79 8.41 -22.84
N ASN A 246 8.19 7.25 -22.52
CA ASN A 246 7.15 6.60 -23.33
C ASN A 246 5.73 6.81 -22.78
N LEU A 247 5.54 7.74 -21.83
CA LEU A 247 4.21 8.02 -21.27
C LEU A 247 3.16 8.23 -22.38
N PRO A 248 1.94 7.67 -22.22
CA PRO A 248 1.39 7.10 -21.00
C PRO A 248 1.81 5.64 -20.71
N LEU A 249 2.61 5.00 -21.55
CA LEU A 249 3.22 3.71 -21.22
C LEU A 249 4.40 3.95 -20.28
N VAL A 250 4.38 3.26 -19.14
CA VAL A 250 5.33 3.47 -18.05
C VAL A 250 6.53 2.53 -18.19
N CYS A 251 6.26 1.26 -18.52
CA CYS A 251 7.27 0.25 -18.79
C CYS A 251 7.39 0.02 -20.31
N SER A 252 8.62 -0.12 -20.80
CA SER A 252 8.95 -0.47 -22.19
C SER A 252 9.30 -1.94 -22.32
#